data_AF-A0A7V1LNL9-F1
#
_entry.id   AF-A0A7V1LNL9-F1
#
_cell.length_a   1.000
_cell.length_b   1.000
_cell.length_c   1.000
_cell.angle_alpha   90.00
_cell.angle_beta   90.00
_cell.angle_gamma   90.00
#
_symmetry.space_group_name_H-M   'P 1'
#
loop_
_entity.id
_entity.type
_entity.pdbx_description
1 polymer ?
#
loop_
_entity_poly.entity_id
_entity_poly.type
_entity_poly.pdbx_seq_one_letter_code
_entity_poly.pdbx_strand_id
1 'polypeptide(L)'
;MPSVTRNTLILLCLLIAGLSAQNNFDANSDYFERGRFSLVSSGVMTPLKGYRPLPSRTIAVNPQKIIPGAVLYIPQLAGAKLTDGSVHDGYFFAHALMSADGNNELAVYRWQGVKPLPGKVTVFRVYGVMEKAARTRFELSYRVNRPKPVYEMVAGDLDTLLRSRNKKIKSLSERIEYYSALGKGTPYAIYNLGEGADAPIDPDPTIDLARVDCMTFCENTLAMSLADSYKAMYDSLQNIRYKNGTIEYTHRNHYTIADWLPNNSRFLYDATGEIGGNKLKPMTKTIDRPGFYKKAGVPDSIVARAAGRETLTVHYIPTAALKSIIPRLKGGEIVSIVSTFPGIVSAHMGIVVRDEWGNVTFRHASSSKSTHEVTDVRFEDYVDMLSRSKTRVGMIFMRVREHS
;
A
#
# COMPACT_ATOMS: atom_id res chain seq x y z
N MET A 1 -52.34 12.97 -29.46
CA MET A 1 -51.39 12.01 -28.87
C MET A 1 -51.32 10.78 -29.77
N PRO A 2 -50.22 10.02 -29.92
CA PRO A 2 -48.91 10.06 -29.23
C PRO A 2 -47.77 10.19 -30.30
N SER A 3 -46.45 10.15 -30.07
CA SER A 3 -45.61 9.68 -28.99
C SER A 3 -44.28 10.45 -29.07
N VAL A 4 -43.89 11.13 -27.99
CA VAL A 4 -42.49 11.52 -27.78
C VAL A 4 -41.76 10.24 -27.39
N THR A 5 -41.20 9.54 -28.36
CA THR A 5 -40.47 8.28 -28.13
C THR A 5 -39.12 8.56 -27.49
N ARG A 6 -39.01 8.26 -26.19
CA ARG A 6 -37.89 7.81 -25.35
C ARG A 6 -36.41 8.11 -25.74
N ASN A 7 -36.04 8.17 -27.02
CA ASN A 7 -34.66 8.33 -27.50
C ASN A 7 -34.16 9.79 -27.48
N THR A 8 -35.01 10.80 -27.64
CA THR A 8 -34.56 12.20 -27.62
C THR A 8 -34.29 12.71 -26.20
N LEU A 9 -34.97 12.13 -25.18
CA LEU A 9 -34.65 12.40 -23.77
C LEU A 9 -33.37 11.68 -23.31
N ILE A 10 -33.06 10.50 -23.85
CA ILE A 10 -31.83 9.76 -23.50
C ILE A 10 -30.58 10.47 -24.03
N LEU A 11 -30.63 11.08 -25.21
CA LEU A 11 -29.50 11.82 -25.77
C LEU A 11 -29.22 13.13 -25.01
N LEU A 12 -30.26 13.84 -24.55
CA LEU A 12 -30.09 15.05 -23.74
C LEU A 12 -29.64 14.71 -22.30
N CYS A 13 -30.11 13.60 -21.73
CA CYS A 13 -29.59 13.07 -20.46
C CYS A 13 -28.15 12.56 -20.56
N LEU A 14 -27.69 12.06 -21.72
CA LEU A 14 -26.29 11.67 -21.94
C LEU A 14 -25.36 12.86 -22.19
N LEU A 15 -25.84 13.95 -22.80
CA LEU A 15 -25.08 15.21 -22.91
C LEU A 15 -25.01 15.95 -21.57
N ILE A 16 -26.08 15.93 -20.77
CA ILE A 16 -26.08 16.51 -19.41
C ILE A 16 -25.37 15.58 -18.41
N ALA A 17 -25.36 14.26 -18.60
CA ALA A 17 -24.50 13.33 -17.83
C ALA A 17 -23.03 13.40 -18.27
N GLY A 18 -22.76 13.68 -19.55
CA GLY A 18 -21.42 13.96 -20.06
C GLY A 18 -20.86 15.27 -19.54
N LEU A 19 -21.65 16.35 -19.56
CA LEU A 19 -21.27 17.66 -18.99
C LEU A 19 -21.29 17.67 -17.46
N SER A 20 -22.14 16.89 -16.79
CA SER A 20 -22.12 16.77 -15.32
C SER A 20 -21.07 15.77 -14.81
N ALA A 21 -20.68 14.77 -15.61
CA ALA A 21 -19.46 13.99 -15.35
C ALA A 21 -18.22 14.85 -15.59
N GLN A 22 -18.18 15.66 -16.64
CA GLN A 22 -17.07 16.59 -16.92
C GLN A 22 -16.95 17.65 -15.82
N ASN A 23 -18.06 18.23 -15.36
CA ASN A 23 -18.08 19.21 -14.27
C ASN A 23 -17.85 18.57 -12.87
N ASN A 24 -18.25 17.32 -12.63
CA ASN A 24 -17.94 16.62 -11.36
C ASN A 24 -16.54 15.99 -11.35
N PHE A 25 -15.93 15.76 -12.51
CA PHE A 25 -14.51 15.45 -12.63
C PHE A 25 -13.66 16.69 -12.44
N ASP A 26 -14.11 17.85 -12.95
CA ASP A 26 -13.50 19.15 -12.68
C ASP A 26 -13.55 19.49 -11.17
N ALA A 27 -14.58 19.06 -10.42
CA ALA A 27 -14.67 19.32 -8.98
C ALA A 27 -13.73 18.46 -8.09
N ASN A 28 -13.16 17.37 -8.61
CA ASN A 28 -12.11 16.59 -7.93
C ASN A 28 -10.75 16.72 -8.67
N SER A 29 -10.63 17.70 -9.57
CA SER A 29 -9.48 17.94 -10.46
C SER A 29 -8.36 18.78 -9.86
N ASP A 30 -8.29 18.92 -8.54
CA ASP A 30 -7.27 19.76 -7.89
C ASP A 30 -5.82 19.19 -7.92
N TYR A 31 -5.52 18.24 -8.83
CA TYR A 31 -4.19 17.65 -9.01
C TYR A 31 -3.69 17.65 -10.47
N PHE A 32 -4.20 18.53 -11.33
CA PHE A 32 -3.72 18.65 -12.71
C PHE A 32 -2.67 19.76 -12.87
N GLU A 33 -1.39 19.39 -12.96
CA GLU A 33 -0.43 20.25 -13.65
C GLU A 33 -0.80 20.27 -15.14
N ARG A 34 -1.35 21.40 -15.61
CA ARG A 34 -1.60 21.65 -17.03
C ARG A 34 -0.30 22.08 -17.70
N GLY A 35 0.17 21.30 -18.66
CA GLY A 35 1.36 21.63 -19.44
C GLY A 35 1.08 21.68 -20.94
N ARG A 36 1.80 22.56 -21.65
CA ARG A 36 1.91 22.50 -23.12
C ARG A 36 3.15 21.69 -23.47
N PHE A 37 2.96 20.63 -24.23
CA PHE A 37 4.03 19.74 -24.65
C PHE A 37 4.11 19.70 -26.18
N SER A 38 5.33 19.57 -26.69
CA SER A 38 5.61 19.26 -28.08
C SER A 38 5.58 17.74 -28.26
N LEU A 39 4.86 17.27 -29.26
CA LEU A 39 4.80 15.85 -29.55
C LEU A 39 5.88 15.53 -30.57
N VAL A 40 6.90 14.79 -30.15
CA VAL A 40 8.03 14.43 -31.01
C VAL A 40 7.86 13.00 -31.53
N SER A 41 8.17 12.79 -32.80
CA SER A 41 8.32 11.45 -33.36
C SER A 41 9.73 10.98 -33.05
N SER A 42 9.97 10.36 -31.88
CA SER A 42 11.30 9.81 -31.61
C SER A 42 11.43 8.44 -32.27
N GLY A 43 12.59 8.22 -32.92
CA GLY A 43 12.99 6.95 -33.51
C GLY A 43 13.60 5.96 -32.52
N VAL A 44 13.84 6.36 -31.26
CA VAL A 44 14.34 5.49 -30.20
C VAL A 44 13.72 5.90 -28.87
N MET A 45 12.95 5.00 -28.27
CA MET A 45 12.50 5.07 -26.88
C MET A 45 13.35 4.07 -26.11
N THR A 46 13.87 4.45 -24.94
CA THR A 46 14.51 3.48 -24.04
C THR A 46 13.42 2.92 -23.13
N PRO A 47 13.02 1.65 -23.29
CA PRO A 47 12.04 1.04 -22.40
C PRO A 47 12.68 0.87 -21.02
N LEU A 48 11.87 1.01 -19.96
CA LEU A 48 12.29 0.53 -18.65
C LEU A 48 12.53 -0.99 -18.74
N LYS A 49 13.53 -1.48 -18.01
CA LYS A 49 13.95 -2.88 -18.06
C LYS A 49 12.78 -3.80 -17.68
N GLY A 50 12.38 -4.70 -18.60
CA GLY A 50 11.27 -5.63 -18.39
C GLY A 50 9.90 -5.14 -18.89
N TYR A 51 9.84 -3.97 -19.52
CA TYR A 51 8.60 -3.39 -20.02
C TYR A 51 8.57 -3.34 -21.56
N ARG A 52 7.37 -3.44 -22.14
CA ARG A 52 7.14 -3.30 -23.58
C ARG A 52 6.16 -2.14 -23.83
N PRO A 53 6.58 -1.06 -24.51
CA PRO A 53 5.69 0.04 -24.86
C PRO A 53 4.51 -0.43 -25.72
N LEU A 54 3.33 0.12 -25.46
CA LEU A 54 2.13 -0.10 -26.27
C LEU A 54 2.04 0.98 -27.36
N PRO A 55 2.01 0.59 -28.66
CA PRO A 55 1.87 1.57 -29.74
C PRO A 55 0.65 2.45 -29.54
N SER A 56 0.83 3.76 -29.74
CA SER A 56 -0.19 4.79 -29.62
C SER A 56 -0.84 4.90 -28.24
N ARG A 57 -0.40 4.13 -27.24
CA ARG A 57 -0.92 4.14 -25.87
C ARG A 57 0.17 4.41 -24.84
N THR A 58 1.43 4.17 -25.17
CA THR A 58 2.57 4.51 -24.34
C THR A 58 3.26 5.75 -24.89
N ILE A 59 3.54 6.68 -24.00
CA ILE A 59 4.27 7.90 -24.31
C ILE A 59 5.53 7.94 -23.44
N ALA A 60 6.67 8.18 -24.09
CA ALA A 60 7.88 8.49 -23.36
C ALA A 60 7.74 9.89 -22.79
N VAL A 61 8.21 10.03 -21.57
CA VAL A 61 8.15 11.27 -20.83
C VAL A 61 9.53 11.59 -20.28
N ASN A 62 9.79 12.88 -20.04
CA ASN A 62 10.86 13.27 -19.16
C ASN A 62 10.41 13.00 -17.70
N PRO A 63 11.05 12.06 -16.97
CA PRO A 63 10.64 11.69 -15.61
C PRO A 63 10.78 12.85 -14.61
N GLN A 64 11.54 13.89 -14.93
CA GLN A 64 11.64 15.11 -14.12
C GLN A 64 10.39 16.00 -14.20
N LYS A 65 9.50 15.76 -15.17
CA LYS A 65 8.26 16.53 -15.40
C LYS A 65 7.01 15.69 -15.24
N ILE A 66 7.01 14.49 -15.82
CA ILE A 66 5.89 13.56 -15.74
C ILE A 66 6.43 12.25 -15.22
N ILE A 67 5.86 11.82 -14.10
CA ILE A 67 6.20 10.55 -13.47
C ILE A 67 5.72 9.40 -14.39
N PRO A 68 6.58 8.40 -14.68
CA PRO A 68 6.16 7.14 -15.32
C PRO A 68 4.98 6.49 -14.57
N GLY A 69 4.15 5.69 -15.23
CA GLY A 69 2.92 5.13 -14.64
C GLY A 69 1.74 6.11 -14.54
N ALA A 70 1.95 7.42 -14.73
CA ALA A 70 0.86 8.38 -14.80
C ALA A 70 -0.03 8.14 -16.03
N VAL A 71 -1.32 8.41 -15.87
CA VAL A 71 -2.26 8.48 -16.99
C VAL A 71 -2.33 9.93 -17.46
N LEU A 72 -2.07 10.13 -18.74
CA LEU A 72 -2.11 11.44 -19.36
C LEU A 72 -3.33 11.50 -20.25
N TYR A 73 -4.10 12.57 -20.14
CA TYR A 73 -5.14 12.87 -21.09
C TYR A 73 -4.68 13.98 -22.02
N ILE A 74 -4.71 13.65 -23.31
CA ILE A 74 -4.37 14.54 -24.41
C ILE A 74 -5.65 14.68 -25.23
N PRO A 75 -6.51 15.67 -24.93
CA PRO A 75 -7.81 15.81 -25.58
C PRO A 75 -7.72 15.98 -27.10
N GLN A 76 -6.61 16.55 -27.61
CA GLN A 76 -6.39 16.65 -29.05
C GLN A 76 -6.27 15.30 -29.75
N LEU A 77 -6.02 14.23 -29.01
CA LEU A 77 -5.87 12.87 -29.50
C LEU A 77 -7.07 11.98 -29.15
N ALA A 78 -8.07 12.50 -28.43
CA ALA A 78 -9.37 11.87 -28.34
C ALA A 78 -10.07 12.00 -29.71
N GLY A 79 -10.58 10.90 -30.26
CA GLY A 79 -11.17 10.86 -31.60
C GLY A 79 -10.20 10.48 -32.73
N ALA A 80 -8.89 10.35 -32.47
CA ALA A 80 -7.92 9.99 -33.51
C ALA A 80 -8.09 8.53 -33.97
N LYS A 81 -8.06 8.27 -35.27
CA LYS A 81 -8.15 6.89 -35.83
C LYS A 81 -6.82 6.16 -35.72
N LEU A 82 -6.85 4.95 -35.17
CA LEU A 82 -5.72 4.02 -35.08
C LEU A 82 -5.64 3.10 -36.31
N THR A 83 -4.50 2.44 -36.50
CA THR A 83 -4.25 1.51 -37.63
C THR A 83 -5.15 0.28 -37.62
N ASP A 84 -5.65 -0.12 -36.45
CA ASP A 84 -6.63 -1.20 -36.29
C ASP A 84 -8.09 -0.74 -36.53
N GLY A 85 -8.27 0.51 -36.96
CA GLY A 85 -9.58 1.13 -37.22
C GLY A 85 -10.31 1.64 -35.98
N SER A 86 -9.77 1.42 -34.78
CA SER A 86 -10.36 1.93 -33.55
C SER A 86 -10.11 3.43 -33.36
N VAL A 87 -10.88 4.04 -32.47
CA VAL A 87 -10.78 5.47 -32.14
C VAL A 87 -10.07 5.62 -30.80
N HIS A 88 -9.07 6.48 -30.75
CA HIS A 88 -8.30 6.77 -29.56
C HIS A 88 -9.13 7.63 -28.58
N ASP A 89 -9.09 7.33 -27.29
CA ASP A 89 -9.90 7.99 -26.24
C ASP A 89 -9.20 9.20 -25.60
N GLY A 90 -8.00 9.52 -26.07
CA GLY A 90 -7.17 10.63 -25.57
C GLY A 90 -6.26 10.26 -24.41
N TYR A 91 -6.37 9.05 -23.84
CA TYR A 91 -5.57 8.62 -22.71
C TYR A 91 -4.29 7.88 -23.12
N PHE A 92 -3.18 8.24 -22.47
CA PHE A 92 -1.86 7.69 -22.66
C PHE A 92 -1.26 7.25 -21.33
N PHE A 93 -0.41 6.23 -21.38
CA PHE A 93 0.42 5.77 -20.27
C PHE A 93 1.80 6.43 -20.39
N ALA A 94 2.15 7.28 -19.43
CA ALA A 94 3.51 7.75 -19.28
C ALA A 94 4.39 6.56 -18.87
N HIS A 95 5.47 6.24 -19.59
CA HIS A 95 6.31 5.13 -19.15
C HIS A 95 7.75 5.18 -19.67
N ALA A 96 7.93 5.17 -20.99
CA ALA A 96 9.28 5.12 -21.55
C ALA A 96 10.06 6.40 -21.22
N LEU A 97 11.38 6.30 -21.18
CA LEU A 97 12.23 7.44 -20.86
C LEU A 97 12.67 8.12 -22.15
N MET A 98 12.55 9.45 -22.17
CA MET A 98 13.21 10.29 -23.17
C MET A 98 14.66 10.55 -22.75
N SER A 99 15.57 10.77 -23.70
CA SER A 99 16.87 11.38 -23.38
C SER A 99 16.63 12.76 -22.75
N ALA A 100 17.54 13.21 -21.88
CA ALA A 100 17.34 14.33 -20.96
C ALA A 100 17.19 15.71 -21.63
N ASP A 101 17.16 15.76 -22.95
CA ASP A 101 17.41 16.97 -23.75
C ASP A 101 16.12 17.76 -24.01
N GLY A 102 14.94 17.13 -23.85
CA GLY A 102 13.62 17.72 -24.11
C GLY A 102 12.80 17.95 -22.84
N ASN A 103 12.76 19.19 -22.33
CA ASN A 103 12.03 19.55 -21.11
C ASN A 103 10.49 19.56 -21.26
N ASN A 104 9.96 19.71 -22.47
CA ASN A 104 8.52 19.77 -22.74
C ASN A 104 8.16 18.90 -23.96
N GLU A 105 8.85 17.77 -24.10
CA GLU A 105 8.62 16.85 -25.21
C GLU A 105 7.95 15.57 -24.73
N LEU A 106 7.16 15.00 -25.62
CA LEU A 106 6.51 13.71 -25.42
C LEU A 106 6.74 12.85 -26.65
N ALA A 107 7.33 11.67 -26.48
CA ALA A 107 7.55 10.75 -27.59
C ALA A 107 6.51 9.64 -27.58
N VAL A 108 5.55 9.71 -28.50
CA VAL A 108 4.55 8.64 -28.64
C VAL A 108 5.16 7.47 -29.38
N TYR A 109 5.03 6.26 -28.83
CA TYR A 109 5.42 5.05 -29.56
C TYR A 109 4.49 4.87 -30.77
N ARG A 110 4.99 5.01 -32.00
CA ARG A 110 4.17 4.95 -33.22
C ARG A 110 4.22 3.59 -33.91
N TRP A 111 3.15 3.26 -34.63
CA TRP A 111 3.13 2.22 -35.67
C TRP A 111 3.37 2.85 -37.06
N GLN A 112 3.93 2.09 -38.01
CA GLN A 112 4.06 2.55 -39.40
C GLN A 112 2.68 2.78 -40.04
N GLY A 113 2.47 3.93 -40.68
CA GLY A 113 1.24 4.22 -41.45
C GLY A 113 0.15 5.04 -40.74
N VAL A 114 0.37 5.56 -39.52
CA VAL A 114 -0.56 6.51 -38.86
C VAL A 114 -0.29 7.94 -39.33
N LYS A 115 -1.35 8.74 -39.53
CA LYS A 115 -1.24 10.17 -39.86
C LYS A 115 -0.41 10.93 -38.81
N PRO A 116 0.36 11.96 -39.20
CA PRO A 116 1.11 12.77 -38.25
C PRO A 116 0.19 13.37 -37.18
N LEU A 117 0.56 13.19 -35.91
CA LEU A 117 -0.10 13.83 -34.77
C LEU A 117 0.19 15.34 -34.77
N PRO A 118 -0.66 16.18 -34.14
CA PRO A 118 -0.42 17.62 -34.06
C PRO A 118 0.91 17.92 -33.35
N GLY A 119 1.66 18.91 -33.86
CA GLY A 119 3.01 19.22 -33.35
C GLY A 119 3.05 19.74 -31.91
N LYS A 120 1.98 20.38 -31.43
CA LYS A 120 1.83 20.81 -30.03
C LYS A 120 0.51 20.30 -29.45
N VAL A 121 0.57 19.79 -28.23
CA VAL A 121 -0.57 19.24 -27.51
C VAL A 121 -0.69 19.85 -26.12
N THR A 122 -1.92 19.96 -25.62
CA THR A 122 -2.18 20.30 -24.22
C THR A 122 -2.32 18.99 -23.47
N VAL A 123 -1.50 18.78 -22.46
CA VAL A 123 -1.57 17.55 -21.67
C VAL A 123 -2.11 17.87 -20.30
N PHE A 124 -3.11 17.10 -19.93
CA PHE A 124 -3.70 17.06 -18.61
C PHE A 124 -3.15 15.82 -17.92
N ARG A 125 -2.45 16.01 -16.81
CA ARG A 125 -2.01 14.91 -15.97
C ARG A 125 -3.19 14.39 -15.16
N VAL A 126 -3.85 13.34 -15.66
CA VAL A 126 -5.04 12.76 -15.01
C VAL A 126 -4.61 11.72 -13.98
N TYR A 127 -4.89 11.99 -12.72
CA TYR A 127 -4.91 10.95 -11.69
C TYR A 127 -6.35 10.48 -11.46
N GLY A 128 -6.64 9.23 -11.87
CA GLY A 128 -7.99 8.67 -11.88
C GLY A 128 -8.83 9.31 -12.99
N VAL A 129 -9.34 8.61 -13.99
CA VAL A 129 -10.35 7.54 -13.85
C VAL A 129 -10.39 6.75 -15.17
N MET A 130 -10.15 5.43 -15.12
CA MET A 130 -10.35 4.57 -16.29
C MET A 130 -11.79 4.03 -16.33
N GLU A 131 -12.41 4.05 -17.51
CA GLU A 131 -13.71 3.41 -17.75
C GLU A 131 -13.60 1.87 -17.73
N LYS A 132 -14.68 1.19 -17.29
CA LYS A 132 -14.67 -0.23 -16.86
C LYS A 132 -14.22 -1.22 -17.93
N ALA A 133 -14.58 -1.01 -19.21
CA ALA A 133 -14.19 -1.91 -20.30
C ALA A 133 -12.70 -1.80 -20.66
N ALA A 134 -12.13 -0.60 -20.56
CA ALA A 134 -10.71 -0.34 -20.78
C ALA A 134 -9.85 -0.85 -19.60
N ARG A 135 -10.34 -0.70 -18.37
CA ARG A 135 -9.74 -1.33 -17.17
C ARG A 135 -9.66 -2.86 -17.28
N THR A 136 -10.68 -3.50 -17.85
CA THR A 136 -10.72 -4.97 -18.00
C THR A 136 -9.76 -5.48 -19.07
N ARG A 137 -9.66 -4.81 -20.24
CA ARG A 137 -8.64 -5.16 -21.26
C ARG A 137 -7.21 -4.85 -20.81
N PHE A 138 -7.03 -3.86 -19.95
CA PHE A 138 -5.78 -3.53 -19.26
C PHE A 138 -5.41 -4.61 -18.22
N GLU A 139 -6.34 -5.06 -17.39
CA GLU A 139 -6.12 -6.23 -16.50
C GLU A 139 -5.70 -7.50 -17.28
N LEU A 140 -6.21 -7.68 -18.51
CA LEU A 140 -5.89 -8.79 -19.40
C LEU A 140 -4.48 -8.72 -20.05
N SER A 141 -3.91 -7.52 -20.27
CA SER A 141 -2.51 -7.37 -20.70
C SER A 141 -1.50 -7.38 -19.54
N TYR A 142 -1.98 -7.31 -18.28
CA TYR A 142 -1.22 -7.36 -17.02
C TYR A 142 -1.07 -8.78 -16.42
N ARG A 143 -1.55 -9.82 -17.12
CA ARG A 143 -1.36 -11.25 -16.84
C ARG A 143 0.01 -11.79 -17.28
N VAL A 144 1.10 -11.13 -16.87
CA VAL A 144 2.29 -11.92 -16.49
C VAL A 144 1.84 -12.70 -15.26
N ASN A 145 2.25 -13.95 -15.06
CA ASN A 145 2.01 -14.71 -13.82
C ASN A 145 2.34 -13.84 -12.59
N ARG A 146 1.36 -13.06 -12.11
CA ARG A 146 1.44 -12.41 -10.82
C ARG A 146 1.47 -13.59 -9.85
N PRO A 147 2.41 -13.61 -8.89
CA PRO A 147 2.29 -14.55 -7.79
C PRO A 147 0.85 -14.44 -7.28
N LYS A 148 0.24 -15.59 -6.99
CA LYS A 148 -1.07 -15.61 -6.32
C LYS A 148 -1.02 -14.62 -5.14
N PRO A 149 -2.09 -13.89 -4.83
CA PRO A 149 -2.10 -13.11 -3.62
C PRO A 149 -1.89 -14.04 -2.41
N VAL A 150 -1.29 -13.53 -1.33
CA VAL A 150 -0.88 -14.36 -0.18
C VAL A 150 -2.05 -15.16 0.38
N TYR A 151 -3.26 -14.59 0.38
CA TYR A 151 -4.47 -15.23 0.89
C TYR A 151 -5.02 -16.39 0.03
N GLU A 152 -4.47 -16.60 -1.17
CA GLU A 152 -4.77 -17.75 -2.04
C GLU A 152 -3.62 -18.76 -2.10
N MET A 153 -2.49 -18.47 -1.43
CA MET A 153 -1.31 -19.33 -1.48
C MET A 153 -1.40 -20.47 -0.47
N VAL A 154 -1.06 -21.67 -0.92
CA VAL A 154 -0.75 -22.79 -0.03
C VAL A 154 0.74 -22.80 0.32
N ALA A 155 1.15 -23.61 1.31
CA ALA A 155 2.53 -23.70 1.76
C ALA A 155 3.56 -23.90 0.63
N GLY A 156 3.25 -24.73 -0.37
CA GLY A 156 4.12 -24.96 -1.53
C GLY A 156 4.27 -23.76 -2.47
N ASP A 157 3.22 -22.96 -2.65
CA ASP A 157 3.29 -21.71 -3.42
C ASP A 157 4.23 -20.72 -2.71
N LEU A 158 4.08 -20.58 -1.38
CA LEU A 158 4.93 -19.71 -0.56
C LEU A 158 6.37 -20.19 -0.52
N ASP A 159 6.63 -21.48 -0.35
CA ASP A 159 8.00 -22.02 -0.32
C ASP A 159 8.75 -21.67 -1.63
N THR A 160 8.08 -21.89 -2.77
CA THR A 160 8.62 -21.53 -4.10
C THR A 160 8.85 -20.03 -4.23
N LEU A 161 7.89 -19.21 -3.78
CA LEU A 161 8.00 -17.76 -3.82
C LEU A 161 9.19 -17.26 -2.98
N LEU A 162 9.27 -17.67 -1.72
CA LEU A 162 10.30 -17.25 -0.77
C LEU A 162 11.71 -17.59 -1.29
N ARG A 163 11.94 -18.85 -1.68
CA ARG A 163 13.23 -19.31 -2.25
C ARG A 163 13.66 -18.49 -3.46
N SER A 164 12.71 -18.14 -4.32
CA SER A 164 13.01 -17.43 -5.57
C SER A 164 13.19 -15.92 -5.38
N ARG A 165 12.41 -15.30 -4.48
CA ARG A 165 12.35 -13.85 -4.31
C ARG A 165 13.37 -13.34 -3.30
N ASN A 166 13.52 -13.99 -2.16
CA ASN A 166 14.47 -13.52 -1.14
C ASN A 166 15.93 -13.74 -1.58
N LYS A 167 16.18 -14.69 -2.49
CA LYS A 167 17.47 -14.76 -3.19
C LYS A 167 17.77 -13.51 -4.05
N LYS A 168 16.75 -12.90 -4.66
CA LYS A 168 16.88 -11.78 -5.62
C LYS A 168 16.78 -10.41 -4.96
N ILE A 169 15.82 -10.22 -4.06
CA ILE A 169 15.60 -8.97 -3.33
C ILE A 169 16.46 -9.04 -2.07
N LYS A 170 17.49 -8.22 -1.98
CA LYS A 170 18.47 -8.30 -0.88
C LYS A 170 18.05 -7.47 0.32
N SER A 171 17.47 -6.30 0.10
CA SER A 171 17.00 -5.45 1.20
C SER A 171 15.77 -6.07 1.87
N LEU A 172 15.77 -6.11 3.20
CA LEU A 172 14.59 -6.47 3.99
C LEU A 172 13.46 -5.47 3.79
N SER A 173 13.77 -4.18 3.68
CA SER A 173 12.77 -3.14 3.40
C SER A 173 12.08 -3.37 2.05
N GLU A 174 12.85 -3.66 0.99
CA GLU A 174 12.29 -4.01 -0.32
C GLU A 174 11.46 -5.31 -0.27
N ARG A 175 11.89 -6.32 0.52
CA ARG A 175 11.10 -7.54 0.72
C ARG A 175 9.79 -7.26 1.44
N ILE A 176 9.78 -6.39 2.46
CA ILE A 176 8.56 -5.97 3.15
C ILE A 176 7.59 -5.31 2.18
N GLU A 177 8.08 -4.39 1.34
CA GLU A 177 7.24 -3.77 0.31
C GLU A 177 6.68 -4.80 -0.68
N TYR A 178 7.52 -5.76 -1.11
CA TYR A 178 7.12 -6.83 -2.01
C TYR A 178 6.01 -7.73 -1.42
N TYR A 179 6.22 -8.28 -0.22
CA TYR A 179 5.25 -9.20 0.39
C TYR A 179 4.01 -8.48 0.88
N SER A 180 4.14 -7.25 1.39
CA SER A 180 2.96 -6.45 1.74
C SER A 180 2.11 -6.16 0.50
N ALA A 181 2.71 -5.99 -0.68
CA ALA A 181 1.97 -5.77 -1.92
C ALA A 181 1.19 -7.01 -2.36
N LEU A 182 1.74 -8.21 -2.15
CA LEU A 182 1.04 -9.48 -2.37
C LEU A 182 -0.05 -9.76 -1.34
N GLY A 183 0.02 -9.12 -0.17
CA GLY A 183 -1.01 -9.20 0.87
C GLY A 183 -2.23 -8.31 0.61
N LYS A 184 -2.21 -7.42 -0.39
CA LYS A 184 -3.37 -6.57 -0.71
C LYS A 184 -4.59 -7.39 -1.11
N GLY A 185 -5.76 -6.95 -0.66
CA GLY A 185 -7.02 -7.67 -0.84
C GLY A 185 -7.24 -8.82 0.14
N THR A 186 -6.27 -9.12 1.03
CA THR A 186 -6.49 -10.13 2.08
C THR A 186 -7.65 -9.68 2.97
N PRO A 187 -8.71 -10.48 3.13
CA PRO A 187 -9.85 -10.15 3.98
C PRO A 187 -9.45 -9.84 5.42
N TYR A 188 -10.13 -8.86 6.00
CA TYR A 188 -9.96 -8.53 7.41
C TYR A 188 -10.67 -9.56 8.31
N ALA A 189 -10.00 -10.05 9.35
CA ALA A 189 -10.63 -10.81 10.42
C ALA A 189 -9.96 -10.49 11.76
N ILE A 190 -10.76 -10.08 12.75
CA ILE A 190 -10.29 -9.94 14.14
C ILE A 190 -10.33 -11.32 14.83
N TYR A 191 -9.39 -11.58 15.74
CA TYR A 191 -9.28 -12.87 16.45
C TYR A 191 -9.15 -14.04 15.46
N ASN A 192 -8.23 -13.92 14.50
CA ASN A 192 -7.99 -14.95 13.49
C ASN A 192 -6.92 -15.96 13.92
N LEU A 193 -6.24 -15.77 15.06
CA LEU A 193 -5.09 -16.58 15.48
C LEU A 193 -5.06 -16.83 16.99
N GLY A 194 -4.56 -18.02 17.33
CA GLY A 194 -4.41 -18.52 18.68
C GLY A 194 -3.06 -19.22 18.90
N GLU A 195 -3.01 -20.07 19.94
CA GLU A 195 -1.89 -20.95 20.25
C GLU A 195 -2.03 -22.36 19.65
N GLY A 196 -3.10 -22.63 18.89
CA GLY A 196 -3.38 -23.92 18.24
C GLY A 196 -4.38 -24.79 19.00
N ALA A 197 -4.88 -25.84 18.34
CA ALA A 197 -6.08 -26.58 18.77
C ALA A 197 -6.04 -27.16 20.20
N ASP A 198 -4.86 -27.49 20.70
CA ASP A 198 -4.67 -28.06 22.05
C ASP A 198 -4.42 -26.99 23.13
N ALA A 199 -4.44 -25.70 22.76
CA ALA A 199 -4.16 -24.62 23.69
C ALA A 199 -5.36 -24.35 24.61
N PRO A 200 -5.14 -24.21 25.94
CA PRO A 200 -6.23 -24.07 26.91
C PRO A 200 -6.88 -22.68 26.92
N ILE A 201 -6.22 -21.66 26.37
CA ILE A 201 -6.70 -20.27 26.42
C ILE A 201 -7.31 -19.85 25.08
N ASP A 202 -6.60 -20.09 23.98
CA ASP A 202 -6.98 -19.63 22.65
C ASP A 202 -6.65 -20.72 21.61
N PRO A 203 -7.63 -21.58 21.27
CA PRO A 203 -7.41 -22.74 20.40
C PRO A 203 -7.38 -22.38 18.90
N ASP A 204 -7.48 -21.10 18.54
CA ASP A 204 -7.38 -20.63 17.17
C ASP A 204 -6.01 -20.97 16.53
N PRO A 205 -5.91 -21.02 15.19
CA PRO A 205 -4.70 -21.51 14.52
C PRO A 205 -3.47 -20.62 14.77
N THR A 206 -2.28 -21.20 14.70
CA THR A 206 -1.00 -20.47 14.85
C THR A 206 -0.59 -19.69 13.61
N ILE A 207 -1.28 -19.90 12.48
CA ILE A 207 -1.08 -19.19 11.22
C ILE A 207 -2.38 -19.15 10.42
N ASP A 208 -2.69 -17.98 9.87
CA ASP A 208 -3.80 -17.71 8.94
C ASP A 208 -3.26 -16.68 7.95
N LEU A 209 -3.21 -17.08 6.69
CA LEU A 209 -2.80 -16.25 5.57
C LEU A 209 -4.01 -15.81 4.73
N ALA A 210 -5.13 -16.53 4.87
CA ALA A 210 -6.36 -16.27 4.14
C ALA A 210 -7.09 -15.04 4.71
N ARG A 211 -6.86 -14.71 5.99
CA ARG A 211 -7.43 -13.54 6.67
C ARG A 211 -6.42 -12.95 7.64
N VAL A 212 -6.46 -11.63 7.81
CA VAL A 212 -5.56 -10.91 8.71
C VAL A 212 -6.27 -9.77 9.44
N ASP A 213 -5.78 -9.44 10.63
CA ASP A 213 -5.95 -8.12 11.23
C ASP A 213 -4.72 -7.24 10.98
N CYS A 214 -4.67 -6.08 11.65
CA CYS A 214 -3.56 -5.14 11.46
C CYS A 214 -2.21 -5.67 11.97
N MET A 215 -2.21 -6.50 13.02
CA MET A 215 -0.99 -7.03 13.62
C MET A 215 -0.48 -8.21 12.78
N THR A 216 -1.34 -9.19 12.56
CA THR A 216 -1.03 -10.43 11.83
C THR A 216 -0.61 -10.15 10.38
N PHE A 217 -1.15 -9.10 9.74
CA PHE A 217 -0.64 -8.61 8.45
C PHE A 217 0.83 -8.18 8.51
N CYS A 218 1.21 -7.41 9.54
CA CYS A 218 2.59 -6.95 9.71
C CYS A 218 3.52 -8.11 10.08
N GLU A 219 3.09 -9.03 10.95
CA GLU A 219 3.86 -10.22 11.32
C GLU A 219 4.10 -11.15 10.14
N ASN A 220 3.04 -11.47 9.38
CA ASN A 220 3.15 -12.32 8.19
C ASN A 220 4.10 -11.70 7.17
N THR A 221 4.02 -10.39 6.95
CA THR A 221 4.91 -9.66 6.04
C THR A 221 6.37 -9.72 6.50
N LEU A 222 6.63 -9.47 7.78
CA LEU A 222 7.98 -9.53 8.35
C LEU A 222 8.54 -10.97 8.33
N ALA A 223 7.74 -11.97 8.66
CA ALA A 223 8.15 -13.36 8.61
C ALA A 223 8.54 -13.79 7.19
N MET A 224 7.76 -13.38 6.18
CA MET A 224 8.10 -13.63 4.77
C MET A 224 9.36 -12.89 4.32
N SER A 225 9.65 -11.68 4.83
CA SER A 225 10.85 -10.94 4.45
C SER A 225 12.14 -11.55 5.04
N LEU A 226 12.04 -12.27 6.16
CA LEU A 226 13.18 -12.87 6.87
C LEU A 226 13.51 -14.31 6.45
N ALA A 227 12.65 -14.98 5.69
CA ALA A 227 12.74 -16.43 5.49
C ALA A 227 12.93 -16.85 4.03
N ASP A 228 13.76 -17.87 3.78
CA ASP A 228 13.99 -18.42 2.43
C ASP A 228 13.18 -19.70 2.13
N SER A 229 12.25 -20.09 3.01
CA SER A 229 11.38 -21.26 2.83
C SER A 229 10.11 -21.12 3.67
N TYR A 230 9.05 -21.89 3.36
CA TYR A 230 7.82 -21.84 4.15
C TYR A 230 8.06 -22.25 5.61
N LYS A 231 8.84 -23.31 5.84
CA LYS A 231 9.19 -23.75 7.21
C LYS A 231 9.92 -22.64 7.98
N ALA A 232 10.92 -22.01 7.37
CA ALA A 232 11.64 -20.91 8.01
C ALA A 232 10.73 -19.69 8.24
N MET A 233 9.75 -19.44 7.37
CA MET A 233 8.75 -18.39 7.55
C MET A 233 7.85 -18.68 8.74
N TYR A 234 7.36 -19.91 8.86
CA TYR A 234 6.57 -20.35 10.02
C TYR A 234 7.37 -20.22 11.32
N ASP A 235 8.60 -20.72 11.35
CA ASP A 235 9.49 -20.62 12.52
C ASP A 235 9.75 -19.14 12.87
N SER A 236 10.00 -18.29 11.87
CA SER A 236 10.18 -16.85 12.05
C SER A 236 8.92 -16.19 12.60
N LEU A 237 7.74 -16.55 12.10
CA LEU A 237 6.45 -16.04 12.57
C LEU A 237 6.23 -16.36 14.05
N GLN A 238 6.50 -17.60 14.49
CA GLN A 238 6.38 -17.96 15.90
C GLN A 238 7.35 -17.16 16.76
N ASN A 239 8.59 -16.95 16.31
CA ASN A 239 9.55 -16.13 17.04
C ASN A 239 9.21 -14.63 17.05
N ILE A 240 8.48 -14.14 16.04
CA ILE A 240 8.01 -12.75 15.99
C ILE A 240 6.83 -12.55 16.95
N ARG A 241 5.88 -13.49 16.94
CA ARG A 241 4.65 -13.40 17.73
C ARG A 241 4.86 -13.73 19.19
N TYR A 242 5.73 -14.68 19.50
CA TYR A 242 5.96 -15.18 20.85
C TYR A 242 7.36 -14.85 21.32
N LYS A 243 7.48 -14.36 22.57
CA LYS A 243 8.77 -14.19 23.23
C LYS A 243 9.52 -15.52 23.21
N ASN A 244 10.74 -15.50 22.66
CA ASN A 244 11.60 -16.68 22.47
C ASN A 244 10.96 -17.81 21.63
N GLY A 245 9.92 -17.53 20.84
CA GLY A 245 9.22 -18.54 20.03
C GLY A 245 8.40 -19.55 20.83
N THR A 246 8.17 -19.32 22.13
CA THR A 246 7.40 -20.23 22.99
C THR A 246 5.90 -19.99 22.80
N ILE A 247 5.20 -20.94 22.17
CA ILE A 247 3.78 -20.82 21.82
C ILE A 247 2.92 -21.00 23.09
N GLU A 248 2.68 -19.88 23.78
CA GLU A 248 1.81 -19.81 24.95
C GLU A 248 1.16 -18.42 25.02
N TYR A 249 -0.07 -18.34 25.52
CA TYR A 249 -0.81 -17.07 25.62
C TYR A 249 -0.05 -15.99 26.40
N THR A 250 0.67 -16.37 27.46
CA THR A 250 1.46 -15.41 28.27
C THR A 250 2.80 -15.02 27.63
N HIS A 251 3.28 -15.82 26.68
CA HIS A 251 4.46 -15.52 25.87
C HIS A 251 4.13 -14.77 24.58
N ARG A 252 2.86 -14.71 24.17
CA ARG A 252 2.41 -13.91 23.02
C ARG A 252 2.68 -12.42 23.28
N ASN A 253 3.23 -11.75 22.28
CA ASN A 253 3.56 -10.33 22.31
C ASN A 253 2.30 -9.45 22.17
N HIS A 254 1.50 -9.36 23.24
CA HIS A 254 0.21 -8.65 23.22
C HIS A 254 0.34 -7.13 23.10
N TYR A 255 1.38 -6.53 23.67
CA TYR A 255 1.57 -5.08 23.64
C TYR A 255 2.65 -4.70 22.60
N THR A 256 2.26 -4.10 21.47
CA THR A 256 3.19 -3.83 20.36
C THR A 256 4.48 -3.10 20.79
N ILE A 257 4.36 -2.09 21.65
CA ILE A 257 5.50 -1.25 22.04
C ILE A 257 6.22 -1.77 23.29
N ALA A 258 5.53 -2.47 24.18
CA ALA A 258 6.12 -2.99 25.42
C ALA A 258 6.68 -4.42 25.28
N ASP A 259 6.12 -5.21 24.35
CA ASP A 259 6.48 -6.62 24.14
C ASP A 259 7.05 -6.84 22.74
N TRP A 260 6.23 -6.59 21.71
CA TRP A 260 6.51 -7.03 20.35
C TRP A 260 7.78 -6.39 19.78
N LEU A 261 7.89 -5.06 19.83
CA LEU A 261 9.06 -4.35 19.33
C LEU A 261 10.34 -4.70 20.11
N PRO A 262 10.37 -4.68 21.46
CA PRO A 262 11.56 -5.11 22.22
C PRO A 262 11.97 -6.56 21.96
N ASN A 263 11.03 -7.51 21.93
CA ASN A 263 11.31 -8.92 21.67
C ASN A 263 11.73 -9.19 20.22
N ASN A 264 11.43 -8.27 19.30
CA ASN A 264 11.87 -8.30 17.91
C ASN A 264 13.07 -7.36 17.62
N SER A 265 13.78 -6.88 18.64
CA SER A 265 14.89 -5.92 18.51
C SER A 265 16.07 -6.40 17.64
N ARG A 266 16.18 -7.72 17.43
CA ARG A 266 17.13 -8.32 16.48
C ARG A 266 16.81 -7.97 15.01
N PHE A 267 15.53 -7.80 14.68
CA PHE A 267 15.07 -7.52 13.32
C PHE A 267 14.61 -6.07 13.14
N LEU A 268 14.05 -5.47 14.19
CA LEU A 268 13.43 -4.16 14.16
C LEU A 268 14.09 -3.21 15.14
N TYR A 269 13.96 -1.92 14.89
CA TYR A 269 14.30 -0.88 15.85
C TYR A 269 13.32 0.29 15.75
N ASP A 270 13.18 1.04 16.85
CA ASP A 270 12.40 2.27 16.87
C ASP A 270 13.13 3.37 16.09
N ALA A 271 12.59 3.71 14.91
CA ALA A 271 13.10 4.76 14.03
C ALA A 271 12.40 6.10 14.23
N THR A 272 11.51 6.21 15.23
CA THR A 272 10.67 7.40 15.45
C THR A 272 11.53 8.64 15.70
N GLY A 273 12.60 8.52 16.48
CA GLY A 273 13.55 9.62 16.73
C GLY A 273 14.27 10.07 15.45
N GLU A 274 14.74 9.13 14.63
CA GLU A 274 15.40 9.43 13.35
C GLU A 274 14.47 10.18 12.40
N ILE A 275 13.21 9.74 12.32
CA ILE A 275 12.22 10.29 11.39
C ILE A 275 11.69 11.63 11.91
N GLY A 276 11.28 11.71 13.18
CA GLY A 276 10.60 12.88 13.74
C GLY A 276 11.52 13.99 14.26
N GLY A 277 12.73 13.66 14.72
CA GLY A 277 13.67 14.62 15.30
C GLY A 277 13.06 15.41 16.46
N ASN A 278 13.07 16.74 16.36
CA ASN A 278 12.51 17.64 17.38
C ASN A 278 10.97 17.67 17.44
N LYS A 279 10.26 16.91 16.60
CA LYS A 279 8.79 16.91 16.54
C LYS A 279 8.14 15.88 17.46
N LEU A 280 8.93 15.11 18.20
CA LEU A 280 8.44 14.04 19.08
C LEU A 280 7.66 14.61 20.27
N LYS A 281 6.61 13.90 20.68
CA LYS A 281 5.92 14.12 21.94
C LYS A 281 6.04 12.88 22.84
N PRO A 282 6.31 13.05 24.14
CA PRO A 282 6.27 11.94 25.08
C PRO A 282 4.82 11.57 25.42
N MET A 283 4.60 10.30 25.73
CA MET A 283 3.36 9.78 26.30
C MET A 283 3.67 8.68 27.30
N THR A 284 3.16 8.80 28.52
CA THR A 284 3.31 7.78 29.56
C THR A 284 2.02 7.00 29.72
N LYS A 285 2.12 5.67 29.80
CA LYS A 285 0.99 4.77 30.08
C LYS A 285 1.38 3.73 31.10
N THR A 286 0.38 3.21 31.82
CA THR A 286 0.52 2.04 32.68
C THR A 286 -0.26 0.88 32.10
N ILE A 287 0.44 -0.20 31.78
CA ILE A 287 -0.11 -1.48 31.32
C ILE A 287 -0.48 -2.32 32.54
N ASP A 288 -1.66 -2.93 32.50
CA ASP A 288 -2.16 -3.85 33.53
C ASP A 288 -2.17 -5.29 33.00
N ARG A 289 -0.99 -5.93 32.95
CA ARG A 289 -0.84 -7.29 32.42
C ARG A 289 -1.62 -8.33 33.24
N PRO A 290 -1.59 -8.32 34.59
CA PRO A 290 -2.38 -9.28 35.36
C PRO A 290 -3.88 -9.12 35.10
N GLY A 291 -4.38 -7.88 35.05
CA GLY A 291 -5.77 -7.61 34.71
C GLY A 291 -6.14 -8.05 33.28
N PHE A 292 -5.22 -7.89 32.32
CA PHE A 292 -5.40 -8.36 30.95
C PHE A 292 -5.47 -9.90 30.86
N TYR A 293 -4.52 -10.61 31.46
CA TYR A 293 -4.50 -12.08 31.48
C TYR A 293 -5.71 -12.67 32.19
N LYS A 294 -6.15 -12.08 33.31
CA LYS A 294 -7.36 -12.52 34.00
C LYS A 294 -8.61 -12.41 33.13
N LYS A 295 -8.75 -11.33 32.36
CA LYS A 295 -9.87 -11.16 31.41
C LYS A 295 -9.86 -12.17 30.27
N ALA A 296 -8.68 -12.67 29.90
CA ALA A 296 -8.51 -13.70 28.90
C ALA A 296 -8.71 -15.13 29.44
N GLY A 297 -9.03 -15.30 30.72
CA GLY A 297 -9.23 -16.63 31.32
C GLY A 297 -7.94 -17.37 31.69
N VAL A 298 -6.80 -16.68 31.73
CA VAL A 298 -5.54 -17.28 32.20
C VAL A 298 -5.67 -17.66 33.68
N PRO A 299 -5.31 -18.90 34.09
CA PRO A 299 -5.41 -19.36 35.47
C PRO A 299 -4.71 -18.43 36.47
N ASP A 300 -5.32 -18.23 37.64
CA ASP A 300 -4.78 -17.35 38.69
C ASP A 300 -3.35 -17.73 39.12
N SER A 301 -2.99 -19.02 39.10
CA SER A 301 -1.64 -19.52 39.40
C SER A 301 -0.59 -19.08 38.36
N ILE A 302 -1.00 -18.82 37.12
CA ILE A 302 -0.15 -18.26 36.06
C ILE A 302 -0.14 -16.73 36.17
N VAL A 303 -1.30 -16.11 36.38
CA VAL A 303 -1.42 -14.64 36.56
C VAL A 303 -0.56 -14.14 37.73
N ALA A 304 -0.52 -14.88 38.85
CA ALA A 304 0.29 -14.54 40.02
C ALA A 304 1.80 -14.52 39.76
N ARG A 305 2.27 -15.18 38.68
CA ARG A 305 3.67 -15.22 38.26
C ARG A 305 3.98 -14.24 37.12
N ALA A 306 2.97 -13.64 36.52
CA ALA A 306 3.15 -12.67 35.45
C ALA A 306 3.81 -11.38 35.97
N ALA A 307 4.47 -10.65 35.06
CA ALA A 307 4.91 -9.29 35.36
C ALA A 307 3.70 -8.44 35.80
N GLY A 308 3.91 -7.60 36.82
CA GLY A 308 2.88 -6.75 37.38
C GLY A 308 2.46 -5.59 36.47
N ARG A 309 1.93 -4.53 37.07
CA ARG A 309 1.66 -3.29 36.34
C ARG A 309 2.99 -2.66 35.91
N GLU A 310 3.05 -2.23 34.66
CA GLU A 310 4.26 -1.67 34.07
C GLU A 310 3.96 -0.27 33.53
N THR A 311 4.79 0.71 33.90
CA THR A 311 4.68 2.06 33.35
C THR A 311 5.78 2.27 32.33
N LEU A 312 5.40 2.70 31.13
CA LEU A 312 6.33 3.04 30.05
C LEU A 312 6.06 4.45 29.53
N THR A 313 7.14 5.13 29.14
CA THR A 313 7.10 6.40 28.41
C THR A 313 7.59 6.16 27.00
N VAL A 314 6.73 6.46 26.02
CA VAL A 314 7.03 6.35 24.59
C VAL A 314 7.13 7.73 23.97
N HIS A 315 7.91 7.85 22.90
CA HIS A 315 7.92 9.06 22.07
C HIS A 315 7.27 8.75 20.74
N TYR A 316 6.42 9.66 20.28
CA TYR A 316 5.70 9.50 19.01
C TYR A 316 5.69 10.78 18.21
N ILE A 317 5.47 10.68 16.90
CA ILE A 317 5.28 11.84 16.02
C ILE A 317 3.79 12.19 16.05
N PRO A 318 3.39 13.37 16.55
CA PRO A 318 1.98 13.75 16.64
C PRO A 318 1.37 13.95 15.26
N THR A 319 0.07 13.73 15.12
CA THR A 319 -0.64 13.79 13.83
C THR A 319 -0.35 15.06 13.02
N ALA A 320 -0.31 16.22 13.68
CA ALA A 320 -0.01 17.51 13.05
C ALA A 320 1.39 17.59 12.40
N ALA A 321 2.34 16.75 12.82
CA ALA A 321 3.70 16.71 12.29
C ALA A 321 3.89 15.65 11.19
N LEU A 322 2.94 14.73 10.99
CA LEU A 322 3.14 13.56 10.13
C LEU A 322 3.35 13.91 8.65
N LYS A 323 2.63 14.91 8.11
CA LYS A 323 2.85 15.35 6.72
C LYS A 323 4.27 15.88 6.50
N SER A 324 4.83 16.57 7.50
CA SER A 324 6.18 17.15 7.39
C SER A 324 7.32 16.13 7.37
N ILE A 325 7.07 14.87 7.79
CA ILE A 325 8.09 13.82 7.81
C ILE A 325 8.07 12.94 6.55
N ILE A 326 7.13 13.17 5.62
CA ILE A 326 7.03 12.40 4.37
C ILE A 326 8.38 12.27 3.64
N PRO A 327 9.21 13.33 3.49
CA PRO A 327 10.51 13.21 2.83
C PRO A 327 11.51 12.27 3.54
N ARG A 328 11.28 11.92 4.81
CA ARG A 328 12.14 11.04 5.63
C ARG A 328 11.67 9.59 5.64
N LEU A 329 10.48 9.31 5.13
CA LEU A 329 9.94 7.96 4.99
C LEU A 329 10.62 7.26 3.82
N LYS A 330 11.21 6.09 4.05
CA LYS A 330 11.97 5.36 3.03
C LYS A 330 11.12 4.31 2.31
N GLY A 331 10.02 3.87 2.91
CA GLY A 331 9.30 2.69 2.46
C GLY A 331 9.77 1.45 3.24
N GLY A 332 8.85 0.54 3.55
CA GLY A 332 9.08 -0.64 4.39
C GLY A 332 9.01 -0.38 5.89
N GLU A 333 8.75 0.85 6.36
CA GLU A 333 8.54 1.11 7.79
C GLU A 333 7.25 0.43 8.28
N ILE A 334 7.34 -0.35 9.36
CA ILE A 334 6.17 -0.83 10.09
C ILE A 334 5.76 0.28 11.06
N VAL A 335 4.48 0.64 11.07
CA VAL A 335 3.97 1.80 11.80
C VAL A 335 2.91 1.39 12.79
N SER A 336 3.03 1.91 14.02
CA SER A 336 2.03 1.80 15.08
C SER A 336 1.29 3.13 15.22
N ILE A 337 -0.04 3.09 15.13
CA ILE A 337 -0.92 4.24 15.38
C ILE A 337 -1.13 4.39 16.88
N VAL A 338 -0.72 5.54 17.42
CA VAL A 338 -0.74 5.81 18.86
C VAL A 338 -2.14 6.20 19.33
N SER A 339 -2.61 5.53 20.38
CA SER A 339 -3.93 5.73 20.95
C SER A 339 -3.92 6.61 22.19
N THR A 340 -5.08 7.15 22.60
CA THR A 340 -5.27 7.79 23.91
C THR A 340 -5.84 6.86 24.99
N PHE A 341 -6.22 5.62 24.64
CA PHE A 341 -6.85 4.70 25.59
C PHE A 341 -5.89 4.31 26.74
N PRO A 342 -6.36 4.21 27.99
CA PRO A 342 -5.54 3.78 29.12
C PRO A 342 -4.86 2.44 28.86
N GLY A 343 -3.56 2.35 29.16
CA GLY A 343 -2.78 1.11 29.03
C GLY A 343 -2.54 0.58 27.60
N ILE A 344 -3.07 1.24 26.55
CA ILE A 344 -2.94 0.76 25.16
C ILE A 344 -2.17 1.80 24.34
N VAL A 345 -0.89 1.57 24.05
CA VAL A 345 -0.11 2.51 23.20
C VAL A 345 -0.51 2.38 21.73
N SER A 346 -0.44 1.17 21.17
CA SER A 346 -0.78 0.91 19.76
C SER A 346 -2.26 0.55 19.63
N ALA A 347 -3.01 1.28 18.80
CA ALA A 347 -4.40 0.96 18.47
C ALA A 347 -4.58 0.34 17.09
N HIS A 348 -3.57 0.46 16.22
CA HIS A 348 -3.62 -0.04 14.85
C HIS A 348 -2.21 -0.12 14.28
N MET A 349 -2.00 -0.97 13.29
CA MET A 349 -0.72 -1.11 12.61
C MET A 349 -0.85 -1.12 11.08
N GLY A 350 0.26 -0.85 10.42
CA GLY A 350 0.39 -0.98 8.97
C GLY A 350 1.82 -0.72 8.53
N ILE A 351 1.99 -0.55 7.22
CA ILE A 351 3.30 -0.43 6.58
C ILE A 351 3.29 0.83 5.71
N VAL A 352 4.32 1.65 5.82
CA VAL A 352 4.57 2.73 4.87
C VAL A 352 5.19 2.12 3.61
N VAL A 353 4.62 2.43 2.46
CA VAL A 353 5.14 1.99 1.17
C VAL A 353 5.49 3.23 0.36
N ARG A 354 6.68 3.21 -0.25
CA ARG A 354 7.08 4.25 -1.19
C ARG A 354 7.27 3.61 -2.56
N ASP A 355 6.47 4.04 -3.53
CA ASP A 355 6.67 3.55 -4.90
C ASP A 355 7.88 4.20 -5.57
N GLU A 356 8.26 3.68 -6.74
CA GLU A 356 9.38 4.18 -7.56
C GLU A 356 9.22 5.64 -8.01
N TRP A 357 8.03 6.20 -7.81
CA TRP A 357 7.66 7.56 -8.15
C TRP A 357 7.66 8.52 -6.95
N GLY A 358 7.98 8.00 -5.77
CA GLY A 358 8.03 8.75 -4.54
C GLY A 358 6.67 8.99 -3.89
N ASN A 359 5.58 8.40 -4.39
CA ASN A 359 4.31 8.45 -3.68
C ASN A 359 4.39 7.59 -2.43
N VAL A 360 3.81 8.10 -1.35
CA VAL A 360 3.80 7.42 -0.05
C VAL A 360 2.40 7.00 0.30
N THR A 361 2.20 5.71 0.54
CA THR A 361 0.94 5.14 1.02
C THR A 361 1.12 4.50 2.39
N PHE A 362 0.02 4.45 3.14
CA PHE A 362 -0.11 3.61 4.31
C PHE A 362 -0.91 2.37 3.92
N ARG A 363 -0.23 1.22 3.89
CA ARG A 363 -0.82 -0.08 3.61
C ARG A 363 -1.20 -0.76 4.91
N HIS A 364 -2.47 -1.13 5.08
CA HIS A 364 -2.92 -1.77 6.31
C HIS A 364 -4.14 -2.67 6.09
N ALA A 365 -4.32 -3.66 6.96
CA ALA A 365 -5.59 -4.37 7.09
C ALA A 365 -6.64 -3.41 7.67
N SER A 366 -7.70 -3.11 6.92
CA SER A 366 -8.74 -2.16 7.33
C SER A 366 -9.96 -2.90 7.85
N SER A 367 -10.36 -2.60 9.09
CA SER A 367 -11.62 -3.12 9.65
C SER A 367 -12.86 -2.32 9.21
N SER A 368 -12.69 -1.24 8.45
CA SER A 368 -13.81 -0.42 7.95
C SER A 368 -14.78 -1.29 7.15
N LYS A 369 -16.09 -1.15 7.40
CA LYS A 369 -17.13 -1.90 6.67
C LYS A 369 -17.06 -1.72 5.15
N SER A 370 -16.59 -0.56 4.68
CA SER A 370 -16.47 -0.25 3.26
C SER A 370 -15.23 -0.83 2.59
N THR A 371 -14.26 -1.30 3.37
CA THR A 371 -12.97 -1.80 2.87
C THR A 371 -12.78 -3.26 3.25
N HIS A 372 -12.77 -3.55 4.55
CA HIS A 372 -12.73 -4.89 5.14
C HIS A 372 -11.63 -5.84 4.59
N GLU A 373 -10.49 -5.26 4.20
CA GLU A 373 -9.37 -5.97 3.59
C GLU A 373 -8.05 -5.18 3.77
N VAL A 374 -6.92 -5.77 3.40
CA VAL A 374 -5.65 -5.06 3.26
C VAL A 374 -5.71 -4.11 2.07
N THR A 375 -5.56 -2.80 2.34
CA THR A 375 -5.69 -1.73 1.35
C THR A 375 -4.53 -0.74 1.41
N ASP A 376 -4.41 0.06 0.35
CA ASP A 376 -3.52 1.22 0.28
C ASP A 376 -4.32 2.52 0.44
N VAL A 377 -3.88 3.39 1.34
CA VAL A 377 -4.40 4.77 1.46
C VAL A 377 -3.23 5.73 1.25
N ARG A 378 -3.40 6.83 0.53
CA ARG A 378 -2.35 7.87 0.46
C ARG A 378 -2.01 8.32 1.89
N PHE A 379 -0.72 8.45 2.19
CA PHE A 379 -0.29 8.74 3.56
C PHE A 379 -0.88 10.06 4.08
N GLU A 380 -0.93 11.10 3.24
CA GLU A 380 -1.54 12.38 3.57
C GLU A 380 -3.04 12.27 3.89
N ASP A 381 -3.79 11.51 3.09
CA ASP A 381 -5.22 11.28 3.31
C ASP A 381 -5.46 10.51 4.62
N TYR A 382 -4.59 9.54 4.92
CA TYR A 382 -4.65 8.83 6.19
C TYR A 382 -4.34 9.77 7.38
N VAL A 383 -3.37 10.68 7.24
CA VAL A 383 -3.09 11.71 8.26
C VAL A 383 -4.30 12.65 8.45
N ASP A 384 -4.99 13.03 7.37
CA ASP A 384 -6.20 13.84 7.45
C ASP A 384 -7.37 13.10 8.11
N MET A 385 -7.46 11.78 7.92
CA MET A 385 -8.40 10.96 8.67
C MET A 385 -8.03 10.90 10.16
N LEU A 386 -6.74 10.73 10.50
CA LEU A 386 -6.28 10.71 11.88
C LEU A 386 -6.51 12.05 12.60
N SER A 387 -6.37 13.19 11.91
CA SER A 387 -6.54 14.51 12.52
C SER A 387 -7.96 14.75 13.05
N ARG A 388 -8.94 14.01 12.52
CA ARG A 388 -10.34 14.01 12.96
C ARG A 388 -10.60 13.07 14.14
N SER A 389 -9.64 12.21 14.48
CA SER A 389 -9.77 11.24 15.58
C SER A 389 -9.44 11.88 16.92
N LYS A 390 -10.32 11.69 17.91
CA LYS A 390 -10.04 12.04 19.32
C LYS A 390 -9.19 10.99 20.04
N THR A 391 -9.10 9.78 19.47
CA THR A 391 -8.50 8.62 20.14
C THR A 391 -7.20 8.15 19.49
N ARG A 392 -6.85 8.65 18.30
CA ARG A 392 -5.61 8.34 17.59
C ARG A 392 -4.82 9.62 17.36
N VAL A 393 -3.63 9.73 17.96
CA VAL A 393 -2.95 11.03 18.13
C VAL A 393 -1.60 11.15 17.46
N GLY A 394 -1.11 10.08 16.84
CA GLY A 394 0.13 10.11 16.06
C GLY A 394 0.64 8.71 15.72
N MET A 395 1.92 8.62 15.38
CA MET A 395 2.54 7.39 14.91
C MET A 395 3.91 7.14 15.55
N ILE A 396 4.24 5.86 15.75
CA ILE A 396 5.57 5.33 16.06
C ILE A 396 6.02 4.53 14.84
N PHE A 397 7.28 4.70 14.43
CA PHE A 397 7.83 4.11 13.21
C PHE A 397 8.93 3.11 13.56
N MET A 398 8.85 1.94 12.97
CA MET A 398 9.79 0.84 13.15
C MET A 398 10.45 0.52 11.81
N ARG A 399 11.78 0.36 11.81
CA ARG A 399 12.55 -0.04 10.63
C ARG A 399 13.23 -1.38 10.85
N VAL A 400 13.41 -2.13 9.76
CA VAL A 400 14.19 -3.36 9.77
C VAL A 400 15.69 -3.08 9.81
N ARG A 401 16.44 -3.99 10.43
CA ARG A 401 17.90 -4.04 10.42
C ARG A 401 18.36 -4.87 9.22
N GLU A 402 18.83 -4.18 8.18
CA GLU A 402 19.24 -4.78 6.90
C GLU A 402 20.37 -5.84 6.98
N HIS A 403 21.10 -5.91 8.11
CA HIS A 403 22.24 -6.82 8.32
C HIS A 403 22.10 -7.65 9.60
N SER A 404 20.91 -8.19 9.86
CA SER A 404 20.65 -9.07 11.00
C SER A 404 20.88 -10.54 10.71
#